data_AF-A0A843EJZ3-F1
#
_entry.id   AF-A0A843EJZ3-F1
#
_cell.length_a   1.000
_cell.length_b   1.000
_cell.length_c   1.000
_cell.angle_alpha   90.00
_cell.angle_beta   90.00
_cell.angle_gamma   90.00
#
_symmetry.space_group_name_H-M   'P 1'
#
loop_
_entity.id
_entity.type
_entity.pdbx_description
1 polymer ?
#
loop_
_entity_poly.entity_id
_entity_poly.type
_entity_poly.pdbx_seq_one_letter_code
_entity_poly.pdbx_strand_id
1 'polypeptide(L)'
;LHKDAKLVPIVDRISDDILAMAGDTTDRLGVGGMKTKLRAAEICNESGCNMIIANNNVPDVIIKAVSGDDVGTLFVSHGAVSKKALWIKAAHSQGTIFIDDGGAKALKKHMSLLAVGIRDVTGRFDRGDVVDIVCNGKLVAKGIPDYNSEDTFKIRGLRSDRVVEVLGHKTYDDVIRSENIVLM
;
A
#
# COMPACT_ATOMS: atom_id res chain seq x y z
N LEU A 1 -25.63 18.11 -17.87
CA LEU A 1 -24.33 17.70 -18.43
C LEU A 1 -23.42 18.92 -18.48
N HIS A 2 -22.19 18.80 -17.96
CA HIS A 2 -21.16 19.84 -18.01
C HIS A 2 -20.55 19.89 -19.42
N LYS A 3 -20.51 21.06 -20.05
CA LYS A 3 -20.06 21.23 -21.46
C LYS A 3 -18.53 21.11 -21.62
N ASP A 4 -17.81 21.21 -20.52
CA ASP A 4 -16.36 21.18 -20.40
C ASP A 4 -15.83 19.84 -19.88
N ALA A 5 -16.70 18.85 -19.69
CA ALA A 5 -16.30 17.52 -19.27
C ALA A 5 -15.35 16.88 -20.30
N LYS A 6 -14.22 16.37 -19.83
CA LYS A 6 -13.22 15.67 -20.64
C LYS A 6 -13.04 14.24 -20.16
N LEU A 7 -12.70 13.36 -21.10
CA LEU A 7 -12.26 12.01 -20.78
C LEU A 7 -10.98 12.07 -19.95
N VAL A 8 -10.91 11.25 -18.90
CA VAL A 8 -9.67 10.99 -18.17
C VAL A 8 -8.96 9.86 -18.92
N PRO A 9 -7.84 10.10 -19.62
CA PRO A 9 -7.22 9.07 -20.45
C PRO A 9 -6.47 8.03 -19.61
N ILE A 10 -5.88 8.44 -18.48
CA ILE A 10 -5.09 7.58 -17.61
C ILE A 10 -5.47 7.84 -16.15
N VAL A 11 -5.72 6.76 -15.43
CA VAL A 11 -5.90 6.73 -13.97
C VAL A 11 -4.76 5.92 -13.38
N ASP A 12 -3.77 6.65 -12.85
CA ASP A 12 -2.61 6.05 -12.20
C ASP A 12 -2.96 5.43 -10.83
N ARG A 13 -3.93 6.04 -10.13
CA ARG A 13 -4.44 5.54 -8.85
C ARG A 13 -5.93 5.82 -8.76
N ILE A 14 -6.69 4.82 -8.31
CA ILE A 14 -8.12 4.97 -8.00
C ILE A 14 -8.20 5.66 -6.62
N SER A 15 -8.28 7.00 -6.64
CA SER A 15 -8.43 7.83 -5.44
C SER A 15 -9.91 8.06 -5.09
N ASP A 16 -10.16 8.62 -3.91
CA ASP A 16 -11.51 9.06 -3.51
C ASP A 16 -12.14 10.03 -4.52
N ASP A 17 -11.32 10.89 -5.15
CA ASP A 17 -11.79 11.80 -6.21
C ASP A 17 -12.25 11.03 -7.46
N ILE A 18 -11.51 9.98 -7.87
CA ILE A 18 -11.90 9.11 -8.99
C ILE A 18 -13.18 8.34 -8.67
N LEU A 19 -13.33 7.86 -7.44
CA LEU A 19 -14.55 7.20 -6.97
C LEU A 19 -15.74 8.17 -6.94
N ALA A 20 -15.52 9.42 -6.53
CA ALA A 20 -16.55 10.46 -6.51
C ALA A 20 -17.01 10.85 -7.93
N MET A 21 -16.10 10.83 -8.92
CA MET A 21 -16.43 11.08 -10.33
C MET A 21 -17.39 10.03 -10.92
N ALA A 22 -17.47 8.81 -10.36
CA ALA A 22 -18.29 7.74 -10.89
C ALA A 22 -19.81 7.98 -10.76
N GLY A 23 -20.24 8.96 -9.96
CA GLY A 23 -21.64 9.36 -9.79
C GLY A 23 -22.57 8.23 -9.32
N ASP A 24 -23.84 8.56 -9.08
CA ASP A 24 -24.89 7.56 -8.93
C ASP A 24 -25.52 7.24 -10.30
N THR A 25 -25.91 5.98 -10.47
CA THR A 25 -26.41 5.42 -11.73
C THR A 25 -27.61 6.23 -12.25
N THR A 26 -27.49 6.81 -13.44
CA THR A 26 -28.57 7.60 -14.08
C THR A 26 -29.39 6.80 -15.08
N ASP A 27 -28.93 5.62 -15.53
CA ASP A 27 -29.60 4.86 -16.60
C ASP A 27 -30.12 3.48 -16.16
N ARG A 28 -31.41 3.27 -16.45
CA ARG A 28 -32.22 2.06 -16.20
C ARG A 28 -31.88 0.84 -17.10
N LEU A 29 -30.90 0.97 -18.00
CA LEU A 29 -30.66 0.01 -19.10
C LEU A 29 -29.38 -0.84 -18.95
N GLY A 30 -28.53 -0.56 -17.96
CA GLY A 30 -27.26 -1.27 -17.76
C GLY A 30 -27.15 -1.97 -16.41
N VAL A 31 -26.88 -3.28 -16.41
CA VAL A 31 -26.59 -4.07 -15.21
C VAL A 31 -25.13 -3.80 -14.79
N GLY A 32 -24.88 -2.71 -14.06
CA GLY A 32 -23.56 -2.37 -13.50
C GLY A 32 -23.04 -0.99 -13.93
N GLY A 33 -23.22 0.00 -13.07
CA GLY A 33 -22.81 1.39 -13.30
C GLY A 33 -21.28 1.62 -13.32
N MET A 34 -20.86 2.88 -13.31
CA MET A 34 -19.44 3.25 -13.31
C MET A 34 -18.73 2.78 -12.04
N LYS A 35 -19.42 2.81 -10.89
CA LYS A 35 -18.93 2.26 -9.61
C LYS A 35 -18.49 0.80 -9.72
N THR A 36 -19.27 -0.04 -10.39
CA THR A 36 -18.92 -1.47 -10.57
C THR A 36 -17.66 -1.64 -11.43
N LYS A 37 -17.47 -0.79 -12.44
CA LYS A 37 -16.28 -0.84 -13.30
C LYS A 37 -15.03 -0.34 -12.57
N LEU A 38 -15.15 0.68 -11.71
CA LEU A 38 -14.05 1.09 -10.83
C LEU A 38 -13.68 -0.01 -9.85
N ARG A 39 -14.66 -0.73 -9.28
CA ARG A 39 -14.38 -1.88 -8.43
C ARG A 39 -13.65 -3.00 -9.17
N ALA A 40 -14.01 -3.26 -10.42
CA ALA A 40 -13.27 -4.20 -11.27
C ALA A 40 -11.83 -3.73 -11.51
N ALA A 41 -11.62 -2.43 -11.75
CA ALA A 41 -10.28 -1.86 -11.92
C ALA A 41 -9.43 -1.98 -10.65
N GLU A 42 -10.00 -1.84 -9.45
CA GLU A 42 -9.30 -2.11 -8.19
C GLU A 42 -8.83 -3.57 -8.11
N ILE A 43 -9.71 -4.53 -8.44
CA ILE A 43 -9.38 -5.96 -8.42
C ILE A 43 -8.28 -6.29 -9.43
N CYS A 44 -8.36 -5.73 -10.65
CA CYS A 44 -7.32 -5.88 -11.66
C CYS A 44 -6.00 -5.31 -11.16
N ASN A 45 -6.00 -4.10 -10.58
CA ASN A 45 -4.81 -3.46 -10.05
C ASN A 45 -4.18 -4.26 -8.91
N GLU A 46 -4.97 -4.77 -7.96
CA GLU A 46 -4.51 -5.65 -6.88
C GLU A 46 -3.86 -6.94 -7.41
N SER A 47 -4.34 -7.42 -8.56
CA SER A 47 -3.84 -8.62 -9.24
C SER A 47 -2.63 -8.35 -10.14
N GLY A 48 -2.17 -7.10 -10.26
CA GLY A 48 -1.04 -6.74 -11.12
C GLY A 48 -1.41 -6.52 -12.59
N CYS A 49 -2.70 -6.42 -12.91
CA CYS A 49 -3.19 -6.29 -14.27
C CYS A 49 -3.68 -4.87 -14.56
N ASN A 50 -3.21 -4.29 -15.66
CA ASN A 50 -3.82 -3.06 -16.19
C ASN A 50 -5.25 -3.36 -16.67
N MET A 51 -6.12 -2.35 -16.59
CA MET A 51 -7.49 -2.44 -17.09
C MET A 51 -7.83 -1.24 -17.97
N ILE A 52 -8.54 -1.45 -19.08
CA ILE A 52 -9.03 -0.37 -19.94
C ILE A 52 -10.56 -0.37 -19.92
N ILE A 53 -11.16 0.81 -19.72
CA ILE A 53 -12.59 1.03 -19.91
C ILE A 53 -12.78 1.85 -21.17
N ALA A 54 -13.39 1.26 -22.19
CA ALA A 54 -13.61 1.90 -23.48
C ALA A 54 -15.06 1.81 -23.95
N ASN A 55 -15.45 2.72 -24.84
CA ASN A 55 -16.76 2.75 -25.46
C ASN A 55 -16.83 1.71 -26.60
N ASN A 56 -17.82 0.83 -26.57
CA ASN A 56 -18.00 -0.23 -27.56
C ASN A 56 -18.32 0.29 -28.99
N ASN A 57 -18.81 1.52 -29.11
CA ASN A 57 -19.11 2.14 -30.41
C ASN A 57 -17.86 2.58 -31.18
N VAL A 58 -16.67 2.54 -30.55
CA VAL A 58 -15.41 2.83 -31.23
C VAL A 58 -15.04 1.63 -32.13
N PRO A 59 -14.86 1.82 -33.46
CA PRO A 59 -14.44 0.75 -34.34
C PRO A 59 -13.09 0.17 -33.92
N ASP A 60 -12.98 -1.17 -33.97
CA ASP A 60 -11.78 -1.94 -33.62
C ASP A 60 -11.26 -1.67 -32.20
N VAL A 61 -12.13 -1.27 -31.26
CA VAL A 61 -11.76 -0.87 -29.89
C VAL A 61 -10.85 -1.87 -29.17
N ILE A 62 -11.07 -3.17 -29.36
CA ILE A 62 -10.26 -4.22 -28.75
C ILE A 62 -8.84 -4.22 -29.35
N ILE A 63 -8.72 -4.14 -30.68
CA ILE A 63 -7.43 -4.12 -31.37
C ILE A 63 -6.64 -2.88 -30.95
N LYS A 64 -7.29 -1.72 -30.92
CA LYS A 64 -6.70 -0.45 -30.47
C LYS A 64 -6.21 -0.52 -29.03
N ALA A 65 -7.04 -1.06 -28.13
CA ALA A 65 -6.70 -1.21 -26.71
C ALA A 65 -5.47 -2.12 -26.50
N VAL A 66 -5.40 -3.23 -27.21
CA VAL A 66 -4.26 -4.18 -27.12
C VAL A 66 -3.00 -3.63 -27.80
N SER A 67 -3.16 -2.80 -28.84
CA SER A 67 -2.05 -2.17 -29.57
C SER A 67 -1.44 -0.96 -28.85
N GLY A 68 -2.05 -0.50 -27.76
CA GLY A 68 -1.59 0.65 -26.98
C GLY A 68 -2.05 2.00 -27.51
N ASP A 69 -3.09 2.04 -28.35
CA ASP A 69 -3.70 3.29 -28.80
C ASP A 69 -4.49 3.97 -27.66
N ASP A 70 -4.60 5.30 -27.72
CA ASP A 70 -5.39 6.10 -26.77
C ASP A 70 -6.89 5.83 -26.96
N VAL A 71 -7.41 4.81 -26.26
CA VAL A 71 -8.82 4.43 -26.29
C VAL A 71 -9.42 4.30 -24.89
N GLY A 72 -10.39 5.17 -24.58
CA GLY A 72 -11.06 5.16 -23.29
C GLY A 72 -10.17 5.62 -22.13
N THR A 73 -10.28 4.94 -20.99
CA THR A 73 -9.51 5.22 -19.78
C THR A 73 -8.68 4.01 -19.38
N LEU A 74 -7.36 4.19 -19.31
CA LEU A 74 -6.41 3.18 -18.82
C LEU A 74 -6.22 3.31 -17.30
N PHE A 75 -6.47 2.22 -16.58
CA PHE A 75 -6.15 2.05 -15.16
C PHE A 75 -4.84 1.28 -15.08
N VAL A 76 -3.83 1.96 -14.54
CA VAL A 76 -2.47 1.41 -14.44
C VAL A 76 -2.35 0.62 -13.14
N SER A 77 -1.91 -0.62 -13.25
CA SER A 77 -1.49 -1.42 -12.10
C SER A 77 -0.02 -1.17 -11.79
N HIS A 78 0.29 -1.06 -10.50
CA HIS A 78 1.66 -0.93 -9.99
C HIS A 78 2.24 -2.27 -9.54
N GLY A 79 1.68 -3.39 -10.02
CA GLY A 79 2.08 -4.76 -9.69
C GLY A 79 1.15 -5.43 -8.68
N ALA A 80 1.14 -6.77 -8.70
CA ALA A 80 0.28 -7.55 -7.82
C ALA A 80 0.68 -7.35 -6.36
N VAL A 81 -0.28 -7.02 -5.50
CA VAL A 81 -0.04 -7.03 -4.05
C VAL A 81 0.26 -8.48 -3.67
N SER A 82 1.45 -8.73 -3.13
CA SER A 82 1.83 -10.11 -2.81
C SER A 82 0.86 -10.73 -1.80
N LYS A 83 0.61 -12.05 -1.91
CA LYS A 83 -0.23 -12.79 -0.94
C LYS A 83 0.24 -12.56 0.51
N LYS A 84 1.55 -12.43 0.70
CA LYS A 84 2.17 -12.08 1.97
C LYS A 84 1.74 -10.69 2.43
N ALA A 85 1.78 -9.69 1.56
CA ALA A 85 1.35 -8.33 1.91
C ALA A 85 -0.14 -8.26 2.29
N LEU A 86 -1.00 -9.00 1.58
CA LEU A 86 -2.42 -9.13 1.95
C LEU A 86 -2.60 -9.79 3.32
N TRP A 87 -1.85 -10.87 3.60
CA TRP A 87 -1.89 -11.54 4.90
C TRP A 87 -1.43 -10.60 6.03
N ILE A 88 -0.35 -9.83 5.84
CA ILE A 88 0.13 -8.85 6.83
C ILE A 88 -0.95 -7.78 7.09
N LYS A 89 -1.62 -7.26 6.05
CA LYS A 89 -2.69 -6.27 6.21
C LYS A 89 -3.86 -6.80 7.04
N ALA A 90 -4.23 -8.05 6.83
CA ALA A 90 -5.36 -8.69 7.51
C ALA A 90 -5.04 -9.19 8.93
N ALA A 91 -3.76 -9.40 9.25
CA ALA A 91 -3.34 -9.95 10.53
C ALA A 91 -3.61 -9.00 11.71
N HIS A 92 -4.07 -9.59 12.82
CA HIS A 92 -4.16 -8.90 14.09
C HIS A 92 -2.77 -8.54 14.62
N SER A 93 -2.63 -7.29 15.07
CA SER A 93 -1.39 -6.78 15.62
C SER A 93 -1.20 -7.26 17.07
N GLN A 94 0.00 -7.73 17.41
CA GLN A 94 0.39 -8.12 18.78
C GLN A 94 1.05 -6.96 19.55
N GLY A 95 1.42 -5.88 18.87
CA GLY A 95 2.00 -4.69 19.49
C GLY A 95 2.21 -3.54 18.51
N THR A 96 2.72 -2.43 19.02
CA THR A 96 2.85 -1.20 18.24
C THR A 96 4.26 -0.65 18.37
N ILE A 97 4.87 -0.31 17.23
CA ILE A 97 6.13 0.41 17.15
C ILE A 97 5.84 1.84 16.74
N PHE A 98 6.23 2.79 17.59
CA PHE A 98 6.10 4.21 17.32
C PHE A 98 7.39 4.71 16.68
N ILE A 99 7.27 5.39 15.54
CA ILE A 99 8.40 5.88 14.76
C ILE A 99 8.35 7.39 14.62
N ASP A 100 9.47 8.00 14.24
CA ASP A 100 9.52 9.41 13.88
C ASP A 100 9.26 9.66 12.38
N ASP A 101 9.23 10.94 12.03
CA ASP A 101 9.03 11.38 10.65
C ASP A 101 10.12 10.86 9.68
N GLY A 102 11.34 10.62 10.18
CA GLY A 102 12.43 10.03 9.41
C GLY A 102 12.14 8.58 9.04
N GLY A 103 11.72 7.79 10.03
CA GLY A 103 11.22 6.42 9.84
C GLY A 103 10.04 6.40 8.88
N ALA A 104 9.04 7.26 9.07
CA ALA A 104 7.87 7.30 8.19
C ALA A 104 8.21 7.67 6.75
N LYS A 105 9.16 8.59 6.54
CA LYS A 105 9.70 8.92 5.20
C LYS A 105 10.46 7.74 4.58
N ALA A 106 11.20 6.97 5.38
CA ALA A 106 11.90 5.76 4.92
C ALA A 106 10.90 4.70 4.45
N LEU A 107 9.84 4.44 5.22
CA LEU A 107 8.80 3.47 4.86
C LEU A 107 8.11 3.83 3.55
N LYS A 108 7.80 5.12 3.34
CA LYS A 108 7.23 5.61 2.07
C LYS A 108 8.14 5.41 0.85
N LYS A 109 9.45 5.26 1.06
CA LYS A 109 10.43 4.96 0.02
C LYS A 109 10.74 3.46 -0.09
N HIS A 110 9.90 2.60 0.50
CA HIS A 110 10.11 1.15 0.56
C HIS A 110 11.44 0.74 1.21
N MET A 111 11.93 1.52 2.18
CA MET A 111 13.12 1.16 2.95
C MET A 111 12.74 0.41 4.23
N SER A 112 13.69 -0.36 4.75
CA SER A 112 13.59 -1.02 6.05
C SER A 112 13.48 -0.02 7.21
N LEU A 113 12.88 -0.46 8.31
CA LEU A 113 12.85 0.28 9.56
C LEU A 113 14.08 -0.05 10.40
N LEU A 114 14.95 0.95 10.58
CA LEU A 114 16.10 0.89 11.48
C LEU A 114 15.72 1.29 12.91
N ALA A 115 16.48 0.81 13.88
CA ALA A 115 16.29 1.13 15.29
C ALA A 115 16.33 2.65 15.58
N VAL A 116 17.14 3.40 14.84
CA VAL A 116 17.30 4.86 14.98
C VAL A 116 15.98 5.62 14.76
N GLY A 117 15.08 5.09 13.93
CA GLY A 117 13.78 5.70 13.63
C GLY A 117 12.68 5.36 14.63
N ILE A 118 12.95 4.50 15.62
CA ILE A 118 11.99 4.05 16.63
C ILE A 118 12.02 4.97 17.84
N ARG A 119 10.85 5.43 18.25
CA ARG A 119 10.65 6.30 19.42
C ARG A 119 10.14 5.54 20.62
N ASP A 120 9.22 4.61 20.40
CA ASP A 120 8.66 3.81 21.49
C ASP A 120 8.10 2.47 20.98
N VAL A 121 7.84 1.55 21.91
CA VAL A 121 7.29 0.22 21.62
C VAL A 121 6.27 -0.14 22.70
N THR A 122 5.09 -0.60 22.31
CA THR A 122 4.05 -1.10 23.23
C THR A 122 3.53 -2.46 22.79
N GLY A 123 2.90 -3.18 23.72
CA GLY A 123 2.49 -4.57 23.52
C GLY A 123 3.64 -5.56 23.67
N ARG A 124 3.32 -6.85 23.53
CA ARG A 124 4.29 -7.94 23.64
C ARG A 124 4.23 -8.75 22.35
N PHE A 125 5.36 -8.82 21.65
CA PHE A 125 5.47 -9.54 20.39
C PHE A 125 6.84 -10.20 20.30
N ASP A 126 6.88 -11.33 19.61
CA ASP A 126 8.08 -12.04 19.24
C ASP A 126 8.40 -11.87 17.75
N ARG A 127 9.53 -12.43 17.33
CA ARG A 127 9.89 -12.46 15.91
C ARG A 127 8.85 -13.23 15.11
N GLY A 128 8.42 -12.67 13.99
CA GLY A 128 7.41 -13.30 13.13
C GLY A 128 5.97 -12.84 13.42
N ASP A 129 5.72 -12.18 14.55
CA ASP A 129 4.42 -11.56 14.82
C ASP A 129 4.18 -10.35 13.92
N VAL A 130 2.91 -9.97 13.75
CA VAL A 130 2.56 -8.72 13.07
C VAL A 130 2.42 -7.61 14.09
N VAL A 131 3.03 -6.47 13.80
CA VAL A 131 2.97 -5.26 14.61
C VAL A 131 2.46 -4.09 13.78
N ASP A 132 1.78 -3.18 14.47
CA ASP A 132 1.37 -1.90 13.91
C ASP A 132 2.54 -0.92 13.99
N ILE A 133 2.72 -0.10 12.96
CA ILE A 133 3.74 0.94 12.90
C ILE A 133 3.03 2.29 12.85
N VAL A 134 3.26 3.11 13.87
CA VAL A 134 2.53 4.37 14.08
C VAL A 134 3.47 5.56 14.04
N CYS A 135 3.09 6.61 13.31
CA CYS A 135 3.79 7.89 13.28
C CYS A 135 2.78 9.00 13.56
N ASN A 136 3.08 9.90 14.51
CA ASN A 136 2.21 11.03 14.89
C ASN A 136 0.75 10.62 15.16
N GLY A 137 0.55 9.49 15.84
CA GLY A 137 -0.77 8.95 16.19
C GLY A 137 -1.54 8.29 15.05
N LYS A 138 -0.95 8.18 13.85
CA LYS A 138 -1.57 7.51 12.69
C LYS A 138 -0.88 6.18 12.39
N LEU A 139 -1.67 5.14 12.16
CA LEU A 139 -1.18 3.88 11.60
C LEU A 139 -0.66 4.14 10.18
N VAL A 140 0.63 3.96 9.96
CA VAL A 140 1.27 4.20 8.65
C VAL A 140 1.64 2.91 7.92
N ALA A 141 1.86 1.83 8.68
CA ALA A 141 2.21 0.53 8.14
C ALA A 141 1.91 -0.59 9.15
N LYS A 142 1.87 -1.82 8.66
CA LYS A 142 2.04 -3.04 9.46
C LYS A 142 3.35 -3.70 9.08
N GLY A 143 3.99 -4.41 10.00
CA GLY A 143 5.24 -5.10 9.73
C GLY A 143 5.47 -6.35 10.54
N ILE A 144 6.46 -7.15 10.13
CA ILE A 144 6.93 -8.35 10.85
C ILE A 144 8.34 -8.11 11.37
N PRO A 145 8.55 -7.93 12.68
CA PRO A 145 9.83 -7.55 13.22
C PRO A 145 10.80 -8.74 13.30
N ASP A 146 12.08 -8.43 13.09
CA ASP A 146 13.21 -9.34 13.25
C ASP A 146 13.77 -9.30 14.69
N TYR A 147 13.16 -8.53 15.60
CA TYR A 147 13.45 -8.47 17.04
C TYR A 147 12.14 -8.58 17.84
N ASN A 148 12.20 -9.12 19.06
CA ASN A 148 11.04 -9.12 19.96
C ASN A 148 10.81 -7.73 20.58
N SER A 149 9.71 -7.56 21.30
CA SER A 149 9.35 -6.27 21.90
C SER A 149 10.39 -5.75 22.89
N GLU A 150 11.00 -6.62 23.70
CA GLU A 150 11.99 -6.22 24.70
C GLU A 150 13.28 -5.71 24.06
N ASP A 151 13.80 -6.43 23.07
CA ASP A 151 15.03 -6.06 22.38
C ASP A 151 14.81 -4.82 21.53
N THR A 152 13.68 -4.74 20.82
CA THR A 152 13.28 -3.55 20.06
C THR A 152 13.21 -2.33 20.97
N PHE A 153 12.64 -2.48 22.17
CA PHE A 153 12.59 -1.41 23.15
C PHE A 153 14.00 -1.01 23.62
N LYS A 154 14.89 -1.96 23.92
CA LYS A 154 16.27 -1.67 24.37
C LYS A 154 17.09 -0.92 23.32
N ILE A 155 16.92 -1.24 22.04
CA ILE A 155 17.73 -0.66 20.95
C ILE A 155 17.12 0.57 20.29
N ARG A 156 15.91 0.99 20.67
CA ARG A 156 15.22 2.14 20.08
C ARG A 156 16.09 3.40 20.10
N GLY A 157 16.10 4.13 18.99
CA GLY A 157 16.91 5.33 18.82
C GLY A 157 18.41 5.08 18.62
N LEU A 158 18.89 3.83 18.68
CA LEU A 158 20.30 3.52 18.45
C LEU A 158 20.61 3.39 16.96
N ARG A 159 21.87 3.71 16.63
CA ARG A 159 22.45 3.36 15.34
C ARG A 159 22.75 1.86 15.29
N SER A 160 22.66 1.26 14.10
CA SER A 160 22.82 -0.20 13.91
C SER A 160 24.21 -0.74 14.31
N ASP A 161 25.23 0.13 14.39
CA ASP A 161 26.58 -0.20 14.90
C ASP A 161 26.63 -0.36 16.42
N ARG A 162 25.68 0.25 17.16
CA ARG A 162 25.59 0.20 18.63
C ARG A 162 24.68 -0.89 19.17
N VAL A 163 23.93 -1.58 18.30
CA VAL A 163 22.99 -2.64 18.69
C VAL A 163 23.68 -3.80 19.43
N VAL A 164 24.88 -4.20 18.95
CA VAL A 164 25.66 -5.29 19.56
C VAL A 164 26.08 -4.96 20.99
N GLU A 165 26.38 -3.68 21.27
CA GLU A 165 26.80 -3.25 22.61
C GLU A 165 25.68 -3.41 23.65
N VAL A 166 24.41 -3.33 23.22
CA VAL A 166 23.24 -3.41 24.11
C VAL A 166 22.68 -4.82 24.21
N LEU A 167 22.62 -5.55 23.10
CA LEU A 167 22.02 -6.89 23.07
C LEU A 167 23.05 -8.04 23.19
N GLY A 168 24.34 -7.74 23.08
CA GLY A 168 25.41 -8.75 22.99
C GLY A 168 25.43 -9.53 21.68
N HIS A 169 24.45 -9.28 20.80
CA HIS A 169 24.31 -9.92 19.50
C HIS A 169 23.56 -8.97 18.54
N LYS A 170 23.64 -9.26 17.24
CA LYS A 170 22.90 -8.54 16.21
C LYS A 170 22.41 -9.56 15.19
N THR A 171 21.10 -9.67 15.03
CA THR A 171 20.53 -10.59 14.04
C THR A 171 20.53 -9.93 12.66
N TYR A 172 20.02 -8.70 12.58
CA TYR A 172 20.01 -7.89 11.37
C TYR A 172 20.25 -6.40 11.71
N ASP A 173 20.65 -5.62 10.71
CA ASP A 173 20.77 -4.16 10.82
C ASP A 173 19.42 -3.47 10.99
N ASP A 174 18.41 -4.04 10.36
CA ASP A 174 17.02 -3.59 10.36
C ASP A 174 16.24 -4.22 11.50
N VAL A 175 15.36 -3.44 12.11
CA VAL A 175 14.35 -3.96 13.05
C VAL A 175 13.22 -4.63 12.28
N ILE A 176 12.81 -4.02 11.15
CA ILE A 176 11.87 -4.60 10.20
C ILE A 176 12.41 -4.38 8.80
N ARG A 177 12.66 -5.46 8.06
CA ARG A 177 13.09 -5.35 6.66
C ARG A 177 11.98 -4.89 5.73
N SER A 178 12.34 -4.17 4.66
CA SER A 178 11.39 -3.59 3.69
C SER A 178 10.35 -4.58 3.14
N GLU A 179 10.75 -5.82 2.85
CA GLU A 179 9.88 -6.89 2.32
C GLU A 179 8.89 -7.46 3.35
N ASN A 180 9.04 -7.06 4.61
CA ASN A 180 8.17 -7.40 5.73
C ASN A 180 7.29 -6.21 6.14
N ILE A 181 7.33 -5.10 5.42
CA ILE A 181 6.55 -3.88 5.72
C ILE A 181 5.47 -3.70 4.67
N VAL A 182 4.26 -3.37 5.12
CA VAL A 182 3.14 -3.04 4.25
C VAL A 182 2.53 -1.72 4.69
N LEU A 183 2.52 -0.74 3.78
CA LEU A 183 1.92 0.57 4.02
C LEU A 183 0.38 0.47 4.11
N MET A 184 -0.19 1.31 4.99
CA MET A 184 -1.63 1.46 5.22
C MET A 184 -2.20 2.70 4.54
#